data_AF-A0A353MZZ3-F1
#
_entry.id   AF-A0A353MZZ3-F1
#
_cell.length_a   1.000
_cell.length_b   1.000
_cell.length_c   1.000
_cell.angle_alpha   90.00
_cell.angle_beta   90.00
_cell.angle_gamma   90.00
#
_symmetry.space_group_name_H-M   'P 1'
#
loop_
_entity.id
_entity.type
_entity.pdbx_description
1 polymer ?
#
loop_
_entity_poly.entity_id
_entity_poly.type
_entity_poly.pdbx_seq_one_letter_code
_entity_poly.pdbx_strand_id
1 'polypeptide(L)'
;LCVGETEEERNRGLTEDVIERQVSAVFSHDPGIMAEQERILIAYEPVWAIGTGLNATPRDAGECCAFIRELLSGLGGPSLADRSLISYGG
;
A
#
# COMPACT_ATOMS: atom_id res chain seq x y z
N LEU A 1 1.17 8.45 -1.62
CA LEU A 1 2.27 7.52 -1.33
C LEU A 1 2.18 6.38 -2.33
N CYS A 2 3.24 6.11 -3.09
CA CYS A 2 3.29 4.93 -3.95
C CYS A 2 4.04 3.81 -3.22
N VAL A 3 3.51 2.58 -3.31
CA VAL A 3 4.08 1.38 -2.68
C VAL A 3 4.01 0.22 -3.65
N GLY A 4 4.91 -0.73 -3.52
CA GLY A 4 4.96 -1.89 -4.40
C GLY A 4 6.21 -2.71 -4.18
N GLU A 5 6.08 -3.99 -4.44
CA GLU A 5 7.13 -4.98 -4.37
C GLU A 5 7.75 -5.24 -5.76
N THR A 6 8.98 -5.74 -5.75
CA THR A 6 9.68 -6.26 -6.92
C THR A 6 9.18 -7.66 -7.30
N GLU A 7 9.47 -8.10 -8.54
CA GLU A 7 9.13 -9.47 -8.97
C GLU A 7 9.76 -10.54 -8.06
N GLU A 8 10.99 -10.32 -7.61
CA GLU A 8 11.69 -11.23 -6.70
C GLU A 8 10.99 -11.32 -5.34
N GLU A 9 10.60 -10.17 -4.77
CA GLU A 9 9.86 -10.12 -3.51
C GLU A 9 8.50 -10.81 -3.62
N ARG A 10 7.75 -10.58 -4.73
CA ARG A 10 6.48 -11.27 -5.00
C ARG A 10 6.66 -12.79 -5.08
N ASN A 11 7.64 -13.25 -5.85
CA ASN A 11 7.91 -14.68 -6.04
C ASN A 11 8.33 -15.37 -4.73
N ARG A 12 8.80 -14.61 -3.74
CA ARG A 12 9.13 -15.07 -2.40
C ARG A 12 7.98 -14.94 -1.40
N GLY A 13 6.83 -14.42 -1.82
CA GLY A 13 5.66 -14.20 -0.96
C GLY A 13 5.81 -13.04 0.02
N LEU A 14 6.64 -12.04 -0.30
CA LEU A 14 7.00 -10.93 0.59
C LEU A 14 6.19 -9.64 0.32
N THR A 15 5.13 -9.70 -0.49
CA THR A 15 4.38 -8.52 -0.91
C THR A 15 3.86 -7.71 0.28
N GLU A 16 3.20 -8.36 1.24
CA GLU A 16 2.65 -7.70 2.44
C GLU A 16 3.76 -7.10 3.32
N ASP A 17 4.85 -7.84 3.56
CA ASP A 17 6.01 -7.37 4.34
C ASP A 17 6.64 -6.10 3.73
N VAL A 18 6.77 -6.08 2.40
CA VAL A 18 7.35 -4.93 1.68
C VAL A 18 6.42 -3.73 1.77
N ILE A 19 5.12 -3.92 1.54
CA ILE A 19 4.12 -2.86 1.65
C ILE A 19 4.09 -2.31 3.07
N GLU A 20 4.04 -3.18 4.10
CA GLU A 20 4.03 -2.77 5.50
C GLU A 20 5.25 -1.93 5.85
N ARG A 21 6.44 -2.39 5.45
CA ARG A 21 7.69 -1.66 5.67
C ARG A 21 7.66 -0.28 5.02
N GLN A 22 7.22 -0.18 3.77
CA GLN A 22 7.17 1.09 3.03
C GLN A 22 6.19 2.08 3.66
N VAL A 23 4.98 1.61 3.97
CA VAL A 23 3.92 2.43 4.58
C VAL A 23 4.36 2.88 5.99
N SER A 24 4.81 1.96 6.83
CA SER A 24 5.24 2.25 8.21
C SER A 24 6.45 3.17 8.28
N ALA A 25 7.37 3.08 7.32
CA ALA A 25 8.53 3.98 7.26
C ALA A 25 8.13 5.45 7.11
N VAL A 26 7.10 5.74 6.31
CA VAL A 26 6.60 7.12 6.12
C VAL A 26 5.99 7.65 7.40
N PHE A 27 5.15 6.85 8.08
CA PHE A 27 4.50 7.27 9.33
C PHE A 27 5.46 7.36 10.51
N SER A 28 6.50 6.52 10.54
CA SER A 28 7.54 6.61 11.56
C SER A 28 8.42 7.84 11.38
N HIS A 29 8.64 8.27 10.13
CA HIS A 29 9.45 9.44 9.82
C HIS A 29 8.75 10.75 10.21
N ASP A 30 7.43 10.81 10.01
CA ASP A 30 6.62 11.97 10.38
C ASP A 30 5.29 11.52 11.04
N PRO A 31 5.28 11.40 12.38
CA PRO A 31 4.08 11.05 13.14
C PRO A 31 2.94 12.06 12.98
N GLY A 32 3.23 13.30 12.58
CA GLY A 32 2.24 14.33 12.31
C GLY A 32 1.32 13.96 11.15
N ILE A 33 1.80 13.16 10.19
CA ILE A 33 0.98 12.66 9.07
C ILE A 33 -0.24 11.88 9.58
N MET A 34 -0.12 11.11 10.67
CA MET A 34 -1.25 10.35 11.21
C MET A 34 -2.26 11.24 11.94
N ALA A 35 -1.77 12.27 12.63
CA ALA A 35 -2.58 13.14 13.47
C ALA A 35 -3.26 14.28 12.69
N GLU A 36 -2.61 14.78 11.63
CA GLU A 36 -3.00 16.01 10.94
C GLU A 36 -3.70 15.76 9.59
N GLN A 37 -3.48 14.60 8.95
CA GLN A 37 -4.02 14.35 7.62
C GLN A 37 -5.47 13.88 7.66
N GLU A 38 -6.38 14.64 7.05
CA GLU A 38 -7.78 14.24 6.88
C GLU A 38 -7.96 13.05 5.93
N ARG A 39 -6.98 12.68 5.10
CA ARG A 39 -7.01 11.46 4.27
C ARG A 39 -5.63 11.14 3.73
N ILE A 40 -5.43 9.88 3.34
CA ILE A 40 -4.21 9.42 2.69
C ILE A 40 -4.57 8.81 1.34
N LEU A 41 -3.77 9.12 0.32
CA LEU A 41 -3.82 8.42 -0.96
C LEU A 41 -2.64 7.46 -1.05
N ILE A 42 -2.94 6.17 -1.16
CA ILE A 42 -1.96 5.12 -1.44
C ILE A 42 -2.19 4.56 -2.84
N ALA A 43 -1.16 4.57 -3.66
CA ALA A 43 -1.13 3.87 -4.94
C ALA A 43 -0.30 2.60 -4.79
N TYR A 44 -0.95 1.44 -4.91
CA TYR A 44 -0.27 0.15 -5.05
C TYR A 44 0.17 -0.01 -6.50
N GLU A 45 1.47 0.12 -6.74
CA GLU A 45 2.15 0.06 -8.03
C GLU A 45 3.27 -1.00 -7.98
N PRO A 46 2.95 -2.30 -8.09
CA PRO A 46 3.96 -3.35 -8.09
C PRO A 46 4.98 -3.09 -9.19
N VAL A 47 6.28 -3.13 -8.85
CA VAL A 47 7.36 -2.71 -9.75
C VAL A 47 7.39 -3.56 -11.03
N TRP A 48 7.00 -4.84 -10.91
CA TRP A 48 6.94 -5.78 -12.03
C TRP A 48 5.78 -5.52 -13.00
N ALA A 49 4.79 -4.69 -12.64
CA ALA A 49 3.70 -4.29 -13.54
C ALA A 49 4.05 -3.02 -14.33
N ILE A 50 4.89 -2.13 -13.78
CA ILE A 50 5.16 -0.79 -14.33
C ILE A 50 5.75 -0.86 -15.74
N GLY A 51 4.94 -0.53 -16.74
CA GLY A 51 5.38 -0.40 -18.14
C GLY A 51 5.82 -1.72 -18.80
N THR A 52 5.50 -2.87 -18.20
CA THR A 52 5.88 -4.19 -18.73
C THR A 52 4.77 -4.80 -19.61
N GLY A 53 3.56 -4.26 -19.54
CA GLY A 53 2.35 -4.86 -20.13
C GLY A 53 1.80 -6.03 -19.32
N LEU A 54 2.48 -6.42 -18.23
CA LEU A 54 1.97 -7.37 -17.25
C LEU A 54 1.17 -6.59 -16.19
N ASN A 55 0.03 -7.16 -15.79
CA ASN A 55 -0.84 -6.56 -14.79
C ASN A 55 -1.09 -7.53 -13.64
N ALA A 56 -1.31 -6.99 -12.45
CA ALA A 56 -1.92 -7.76 -11.37
C ALA A 56 -3.31 -8.23 -11.79
N THR A 57 -3.68 -9.43 -11.36
CA THR A 57 -5.06 -9.85 -11.52
C THR A 57 -5.94 -8.96 -10.62
N PRO A 58 -7.23 -8.76 -10.97
CA PRO A 58 -8.14 -8.00 -10.10
C PRO A 58 -8.21 -8.55 -8.67
N ARG A 59 -7.97 -9.86 -8.52
CA ARG A 59 -7.89 -10.52 -7.22
C ARG A 59 -6.62 -10.09 -6.46
N ASP A 60 -5.44 -10.21 -7.07
CA ASP A 60 -4.17 -9.84 -6.43
C ASP A 60 -4.18 -8.36 -6.00
N ALA A 61 -4.66 -7.48 -6.89
CA ALA A 61 -4.79 -6.06 -6.59
C ALA A 61 -5.80 -5.80 -5.45
N GLY A 62 -6.90 -6.56 -5.42
CA GLY A 62 -7.91 -6.47 -4.36
C GLY A 62 -7.39 -6.92 -3.00
N GLU A 63 -6.65 -8.03 -2.97
CA GLU A 63 -6.01 -8.56 -1.76
C GLU A 63 -4.99 -7.55 -1.20
N CYS A 64 -4.11 -6.99 -2.05
CA CYS A 64 -3.17 -5.94 -1.61
C CYS A 64 -3.87 -4.66 -1.16
N CYS A 65 -4.91 -4.20 -1.86
CA CYS A 65 -5.67 -3.02 -1.44
C CYS A 65 -6.36 -3.23 -0.09
N ALA A 66 -6.88 -4.43 0.17
CA ALA A 66 -7.48 -4.79 1.45
C ALA A 66 -6.44 -4.79 2.57
N PHE A 67 -5.28 -5.41 2.35
CA PHE A 67 -4.16 -5.39 3.29
C PHE A 67 -3.71 -3.96 3.64
N ILE A 68 -3.53 -3.09 2.64
CA ILE A 68 -3.18 -1.68 2.87
C ILE A 68 -4.24 -0.97 3.73
N ARG A 69 -5.52 -1.26 3.51
CA ARG A 69 -6.62 -0.69 4.29
C ARG A 69 -6.56 -1.12 5.75
N GLU A 70 -6.31 -2.41 6.00
CA GLU A 70 -6.12 -2.95 7.34
C GLU A 70 -4.92 -2.32 8.05
N LEU A 71 -3.80 -2.17 7.33
CA LEU A 71 -2.60 -1.52 7.84
C LEU A 71 -2.86 -0.05 8.24
N LEU A 72 -3.54 0.72 7.38
CA LEU A 72 -3.92 2.10 7.70
C LEU A 72 -4.84 2.16 8.93
N SER A 73 -5.75 1.20 9.07
CA SER A 73 -6.62 1.10 10.25
C SER A 73 -5.82 0.81 11.51
N GLY A 74 -4.78 -0.03 11.42
CA GLY A 74 -3.89 -0.34 12.55
C GLY A 74 -3.01 0.85 12.97
N LEU A 75 -2.54 1.65 12.00
CA LEU A 75 -1.60 2.74 12.24
C LEU A 75 -2.29 4.04 12.69
N GLY A 76 -3.41 4.41 12.06
CA GLY A 76 -4.11 5.68 12.30
C GLY A 76 -5.58 5.55 12.67
N GLY A 77 -6.05 4.33 12.93
CA GLY A 77 -7.42 4.03 13.33
C GLY A 77 -8.42 3.86 12.17
N PRO A 78 -9.61 3.28 12.43
CA PRO A 78 -10.58 2.95 11.39
C PRO A 78 -11.04 4.15 10.55
N SER A 79 -11.25 5.31 11.19
CA SER A 79 -11.68 6.55 10.52
C SER A 79 -10.68 6.99 9.44
N LEU A 80 -9.38 6.86 9.71
CA LEU A 80 -8.35 7.17 8.71
C LEU A 80 -8.37 6.19 7.54
N ALA A 81 -8.54 4.90 7.80
CA ALA A 81 -8.64 3.92 6.74
C ALA A 81 -9.84 4.21 5.83
N ASP A 82 -11.01 4.47 6.42
CA ASP A 82 -12.27 4.70 5.69
C ASP A 82 -12.21 5.91 4.76
N ARG A 83 -11.62 7.02 5.22
CA ARG A 83 -11.46 8.26 4.43
C ARG A 83 -10.32 8.20 3.41
N SER A 84 -9.44 7.19 3.51
CA SER A 84 -8.27 7.04 2.64
C SER A 84 -8.62 6.34 1.33
N LEU A 85 -7.97 6.81 0.26
CA LEU A 85 -8.09 6.26 -1.08
C LEU A 85 -6.93 5.31 -1.34
N ILE A 86 -7.25 4.12 -1.83
CA ILE A 86 -6.28 3.11 -2.20
C ILE A 86 -6.56 2.77 -3.66
N SER A 87 -5.58 3.02 -4.53
CA SER A 87 -5.68 2.77 -5.96
C SER A 87 -4.64 1.75 -6.39
N TYR A 88 -4.92 1.01 -7.46
CA TYR A 88 -3.95 0.19 -8.16
C TYR A 88 -3.40 0.93 -9.39
N GLY A 89 -2.12 0.76 -9.68
CA GLY A 89 -1.45 1.19 -10.91
C GLY A 89 -0.41 0.16 -11.37
N GLY A 90 -0.09 0.13 -12.66
CA GLY A 90 0.81 -0.84 -13.29
C GLY A 90 0.96 -0.53 -14.77
#